data_AF-A0A1X2FXE8-F1
#
_entry.id   AF-A0A1X2FXE8-F1
#
_cell.length_a   1.000
_cell.length_b   1.000
_cell.length_c   1.000
_cell.angle_alpha   90.00
_cell.angle_beta   90.00
_cell.angle_gamma   90.00
#
_symmetry.space_group_name_H-M   'P 1'
#
loop_
_entity.id
_entity.type
_entity.pdbx_description
1 polymer ?
#
loop_
_entity_poly.entity_id
_entity_poly.type
_entity_poly.pdbx_seq_one_letter_code
_entity_poly.pdbx_strand_id
1 'polypeptide(L)'
;MSYEIQELAENKLIILYILNRIDMPITGEQINRIISDNNLMNYFYLQQYLNELEESNFVDLRENKYVLTEFGLNALKLFFKHIQEETRKKIDEYIVINKEKFRQESQYIATYYKKSDREYIANLQVVENDIVLIEINLNLVNAQQAKIVCDNWKQKSNDVYNYIVKALTPQK
;
A
#
# COMPACT_ATOMS: atom_id res chain seq x y z
N MET A 1 -0.83 -8.37 32.73
CA MET A 1 0.01 -9.46 32.22
C MET A 1 -0.73 -10.41 31.27
N SER A 2 -1.68 -11.27 31.69
CA SER A 2 -2.37 -12.19 30.76
C SER A 2 -3.27 -11.46 29.75
N TYR A 3 -3.99 -10.44 30.19
CA TYR A 3 -4.86 -9.62 29.34
C TYR A 3 -4.06 -8.81 28.29
N GLU A 4 -2.95 -8.19 28.70
CA GLU A 4 -2.05 -7.47 27.79
C GLU A 4 -1.49 -8.41 26.72
N ILE A 5 -1.00 -9.59 27.09
CA ILE A 5 -0.49 -10.58 26.10
C ILE A 5 -1.59 -10.99 25.11
N GLN A 6 -2.82 -11.12 25.57
CA GLN A 6 -3.97 -11.47 24.73
C GLN A 6 -4.33 -10.33 23.76
N GLU A 7 -4.29 -9.08 24.22
CA GLU A 7 -4.51 -7.89 23.39
C GLU A 7 -3.41 -7.72 22.33
N LEU A 8 -2.13 -7.94 22.69
CA LEU A 8 -1.01 -7.95 21.73
C LEU A 8 -1.22 -9.01 20.64
N ALA A 9 -1.64 -10.21 21.03
CA ALA A 9 -1.88 -11.31 20.10
C ALA A 9 -3.08 -11.03 19.17
N GLU A 10 -4.17 -10.45 19.68
CA GLU A 10 -5.33 -10.06 18.88
C GLU A 10 -4.96 -8.99 17.84
N ASN A 11 -4.16 -7.98 18.21
CA ASN A 11 -3.73 -6.94 17.28
C ASN A 11 -2.91 -7.48 16.10
N LYS A 12 -2.01 -8.44 16.35
CA LYS A 12 -1.28 -9.13 15.27
C LYS A 12 -2.23 -9.87 14.34
N LEU A 13 -3.23 -10.57 14.89
CA LEU A 13 -4.25 -11.25 14.09
C LEU A 13 -5.11 -10.29 13.27
N ILE A 14 -5.39 -9.09 13.78
CA ILE A 14 -6.08 -8.02 13.03
C ILE A 14 -5.26 -7.62 11.79
N ILE A 15 -3.95 -7.42 11.92
CA ILE A 15 -3.08 -7.08 10.77
C ILE A 15 -3.10 -8.21 9.73
N LEU A 16 -2.93 -9.46 10.16
CA LEU A 16 -3.00 -10.63 9.26
C LEU A 16 -4.38 -10.74 8.59
N TYR A 17 -5.46 -10.45 9.32
CA TYR A 17 -6.81 -10.44 8.78
C TYR A 17 -7.00 -9.37 7.72
N ILE A 18 -6.52 -8.15 7.95
CA ILE A 18 -6.55 -7.06 6.96
C ILE A 18 -5.87 -7.49 5.66
N LEU A 19 -4.65 -8.03 5.75
CA LEU A 19 -3.88 -8.49 4.59
C LEU A 19 -4.56 -9.65 3.86
N ASN A 20 -5.15 -10.59 4.60
CA ASN A 20 -5.91 -11.70 4.02
C ASN A 20 -7.19 -11.22 3.31
N ARG A 21 -7.90 -10.24 3.88
CA ARG A 21 -9.18 -9.77 3.35
C ARG A 21 -9.03 -8.83 2.17
N ILE A 22 -7.99 -7.99 2.18
CA ILE A 22 -7.73 -7.10 1.05
C ILE A 22 -7.21 -7.90 -0.15
N ASP A 23 -6.53 -9.04 0.07
CA ASP A 23 -6.13 -9.99 -0.96
C ASP A 23 -5.36 -9.31 -2.12
N MET A 24 -4.44 -8.41 -1.74
CA MET A 24 -3.48 -7.75 -2.62
C MET A 24 -2.37 -7.11 -1.79
N PRO A 25 -1.16 -6.88 -2.34
CA PRO A 25 -0.12 -6.12 -1.67
C PRO A 25 -0.58 -4.68 -1.39
N ILE A 26 -0.37 -4.20 -0.15
CA ILE A 26 -0.75 -2.83 0.24
C ILE A 26 0.37 -2.13 1.02
N THR A 27 0.45 -0.80 0.90
CA THR A 27 1.49 -0.03 1.60
C THR A 27 1.21 0.07 3.09
N GLY A 28 2.25 0.36 3.88
CA GLY A 28 2.09 0.65 5.31
C GLY A 28 1.12 1.81 5.58
N GLU A 29 1.06 2.81 4.69
CA GLU A 29 0.11 3.91 4.78
C GLU A 29 -1.34 3.43 4.62
N GLN A 30 -1.59 2.51 3.68
CA GLN A 30 -2.92 1.94 3.46
C GLN A 30 -3.37 1.09 4.65
N ILE A 31 -2.47 0.28 5.22
CA ILE A 31 -2.76 -0.46 6.47
C ILE A 31 -3.09 0.52 7.60
N ASN A 32 -2.28 1.56 7.78
CA ASN A 32 -2.50 2.58 8.80
C ASN A 32 -3.85 3.29 8.63
N ARG A 33 -4.27 3.56 7.40
CA ARG A 33 -5.57 4.15 7.08
C ARG A 33 -6.72 3.23 7.49
N ILE A 34 -6.66 1.94 7.13
CA ILE A 34 -7.65 0.94 7.56
C ILE A 34 -7.75 0.89 9.09
N ILE A 35 -6.61 0.87 9.78
CA ILE A 35 -6.54 0.79 11.24
C ILE A 35 -7.09 2.05 11.92
N SER A 36 -6.69 3.23 11.44
CA SER A 36 -7.08 4.51 12.02
C SER A 36 -8.56 4.81 11.81
N ASP A 37 -9.07 4.64 10.60
CA ASP A 37 -10.46 4.94 10.25
C ASP A 37 -11.45 4.03 11.00
N ASN A 38 -11.00 2.84 11.41
CA ASN A 38 -11.80 1.87 12.18
C ASN A 38 -11.46 1.85 13.68
N ASN A 39 -10.57 2.73 14.16
CA ASN A 39 -10.12 2.79 15.55
C ASN A 39 -9.65 1.43 16.12
N LEU A 40 -8.86 0.68 15.34
CA LEU A 40 -8.48 -0.69 15.71
C LEU A 40 -7.30 -0.75 16.69
N MET A 41 -6.25 0.04 16.43
CA MET A 41 -5.06 0.16 17.27
C MET A 41 -4.35 1.48 16.95
N ASN A 42 -3.39 1.90 17.79
CA ASN A 42 -2.62 3.10 17.50
C ASN A 42 -1.43 2.83 16.55
N TYR A 43 -0.93 3.91 15.96
CA TYR A 43 0.16 3.87 14.98
C TYR A 43 1.45 3.23 15.52
N PHE A 44 1.81 3.47 16.79
CA PHE A 44 3.04 2.92 17.37
C PHE A 44 2.97 1.39 17.49
N TYR A 45 1.83 0.87 17.97
CA TYR A 45 1.59 -0.57 18.02
C TYR A 45 1.55 -1.18 16.62
N LEU A 46 0.92 -0.51 15.65
CA LEU A 46 0.93 -0.95 14.27
C LEU A 46 2.36 -1.14 13.74
N GLN A 47 3.22 -0.12 13.88
CA GLN A 47 4.60 -0.19 13.40
C GLN A 47 5.38 -1.31 14.10
N GLN A 48 5.23 -1.43 15.43
CA GLN A 48 5.86 -2.49 16.18
C GLN A 48 5.42 -3.88 15.69
N TYR A 49 4.11 -4.12 15.54
CA TYR A 49 3.61 -5.43 15.14
C TYR A 49 3.91 -5.78 13.69
N LEU A 50 3.94 -4.80 12.77
CA LEU A 50 4.38 -5.05 11.39
C LEU A 50 5.83 -5.55 11.37
N ASN A 51 6.73 -4.89 12.10
CA ASN A 51 8.12 -5.32 12.20
C ASN A 51 8.23 -6.73 12.81
N GLU A 52 7.53 -7.00 13.91
CA GLU A 52 7.57 -8.33 14.55
C GLU A 52 6.98 -9.44 13.65
N LEU A 53 5.93 -9.14 12.89
CA LEU A 53 5.32 -10.07 11.93
C LEU A 53 6.22 -10.31 10.72
N GLU A 54 6.95 -9.30 10.27
CA GLU A 54 7.95 -9.41 9.21
C GLU A 54 9.15 -10.25 9.66
N GLU A 55 9.75 -9.92 10.80
CA GLU A 55 10.88 -10.68 11.38
C GLU A 55 10.54 -12.15 11.62
N SER A 56 9.27 -12.44 11.92
CA SER A 56 8.76 -13.79 12.17
C SER A 56 8.16 -14.46 10.92
N ASN A 57 8.30 -13.88 9.72
CA ASN A 57 7.86 -14.42 8.44
C ASN A 57 6.34 -14.67 8.33
N PHE A 58 5.51 -13.94 9.08
CA PHE A 58 4.06 -13.95 8.91
C PHE A 58 3.61 -13.00 7.78
N VAL A 59 4.41 -11.98 7.51
CA VAL A 59 4.19 -10.97 6.47
C VAL A 59 5.51 -10.70 5.75
N ASP A 60 5.49 -10.50 4.45
CA ASP A 60 6.64 -10.06 3.64
C ASP A 60 6.48 -8.58 3.27
N LEU A 61 7.58 -7.82 3.28
CA LEU A 61 7.65 -6.49 2.69
C LEU A 61 8.30 -6.55 1.30
N ARG A 62 7.52 -6.29 0.24
CA ARG A 62 7.96 -6.29 -1.16
C ARG A 62 7.71 -4.91 -1.75
N GLU A 63 8.76 -4.20 -2.16
CA GLU A 63 8.65 -2.87 -2.78
C GLU A 63 7.77 -1.90 -1.95
N ASN A 64 8.00 -1.85 -0.62
CA ASN A 64 7.21 -1.07 0.34
C ASN A 64 5.73 -1.48 0.49
N LYS A 65 5.34 -2.65 0.01
CA LYS A 65 4.01 -3.24 0.18
C LYS A 65 4.08 -4.52 1.01
N TYR A 66 3.18 -4.65 1.97
CA TYR A 66 3.06 -5.83 2.81
C TYR A 66 2.20 -6.89 2.14
N VAL A 67 2.64 -8.14 2.22
CA VAL A 67 1.98 -9.32 1.65
C VAL A 67 1.88 -10.40 2.72
N LEU A 68 0.71 -11.01 2.87
CA LEU A 68 0.53 -12.13 3.79
C LEU A 68 1.29 -13.36 3.29
N THR A 69 2.11 -13.99 4.14
CA THR A 69 2.78 -15.25 3.79
C THR A 69 1.86 -16.45 4.01
N GLU A 70 2.21 -17.62 3.46
CA GLU A 70 1.48 -18.86 3.75
C GLU A 70 1.51 -19.21 5.25
N PHE A 71 2.62 -18.94 5.92
CA PHE A 71 2.77 -19.14 7.36
C PHE A 71 1.82 -18.22 8.14
N GLY A 72 1.75 -16.94 7.76
CA GLY A 72 0.82 -15.98 8.32
C GLY A 72 -0.63 -16.37 8.13
N LEU A 73 -0.99 -16.83 6.93
CA LEU A 73 -2.33 -17.32 6.62
C LEU A 73 -2.73 -18.53 7.46
N ASN A 74 -1.83 -19.49 7.64
CA ASN A 74 -2.09 -20.67 8.45
C ASN A 74 -2.29 -20.31 9.93
N ALA A 75 -1.48 -19.42 10.47
CA ALA A 75 -1.68 -18.92 11.83
C ALA A 75 -3.02 -18.18 11.98
N LEU A 76 -3.36 -17.30 11.03
CA LEU A 76 -4.65 -16.61 11.02
C LEU A 76 -5.81 -17.60 11.03
N LYS A 77 -5.77 -18.68 10.23
CA LYS A 77 -6.82 -19.72 10.21
C LYS A 77 -6.99 -20.39 11.56
N LEU A 78 -5.90 -20.72 12.24
CA LEU A 78 -5.93 -21.37 13.57
C LEU A 78 -6.52 -20.46 14.65
N PHE A 79 -6.18 -19.17 14.61
CA PHE A 79 -6.53 -18.23 15.67
C PHE A 79 -7.66 -17.26 15.30
N PHE A 80 -8.27 -17.39 14.13
CA PHE A 80 -9.31 -16.49 13.59
C PHE A 80 -10.39 -16.12 14.61
N LYS A 81 -10.85 -17.09 15.40
CA LYS A 81 -11.90 -16.93 16.41
C LYS A 81 -11.54 -15.98 17.56
N HIS A 82 -10.26 -15.63 17.72
CA HIS A 82 -9.80 -14.68 18.75
C HIS A 82 -10.06 -13.23 18.36
N ILE A 83 -10.25 -12.94 17.06
CA ILE A 83 -10.71 -11.62 16.63
C ILE A 83 -12.20 -11.52 16.96
N GLN A 84 -12.66 -10.41 17.54
CA GLN A 84 -14.10 -10.23 17.77
C GLN A 84 -14.87 -10.10 16.45
N GLU A 85 -16.11 -10.62 16.40
CA GLU A 85 -16.97 -10.52 15.21
C GLU A 85 -17.20 -9.07 14.78
N GLU A 86 -17.36 -8.15 15.73
CA GLU A 86 -17.54 -6.73 15.44
C GLU A 86 -16.32 -6.15 14.72
N THR A 87 -15.11 -6.49 15.18
CA THR A 87 -13.84 -6.08 14.56
C THR A 87 -13.72 -6.61 13.15
N ARG A 88 -14.05 -7.89 12.93
CA ARG A 88 -14.07 -8.48 11.58
C ARG A 88 -15.00 -7.74 10.65
N LYS A 89 -16.22 -7.48 11.11
CA LYS A 89 -17.25 -6.80 10.32
C LYS A 89 -16.82 -5.40 9.91
N LYS A 90 -16.22 -4.61 10.82
CA LYS A 90 -15.65 -3.29 10.50
C LYS A 90 -14.61 -3.36 9.38
N ILE A 91 -13.68 -4.31 9.49
CA ILE A 91 -12.63 -4.51 8.49
C ILE A 91 -13.24 -4.93 7.14
N ASP A 92 -14.19 -5.85 7.14
CA ASP A 92 -14.86 -6.32 5.93
C ASP A 92 -15.61 -5.22 5.20
N GLU A 93 -16.43 -4.45 5.92
CA GLU A 93 -17.18 -3.32 5.35
C GLU A 93 -16.24 -2.26 4.78
N TYR A 94 -15.17 -1.92 5.51
CA TYR A 94 -14.20 -0.94 5.07
C TYR A 94 -13.47 -1.39 3.80
N ILE A 95 -13.01 -2.65 3.74
CA ILE A 95 -12.29 -3.18 2.58
C ILE A 95 -13.22 -3.25 1.36
N VAL A 96 -14.47 -3.70 1.52
CA VAL A 96 -15.44 -3.73 0.41
C VAL A 96 -15.62 -2.36 -0.23
N ILE A 97 -15.64 -1.29 0.57
CA ILE A 97 -15.83 0.08 0.07
C ILE A 97 -14.55 0.64 -0.56
N ASN A 98 -13.37 0.32 0.00
CA ASN A 98 -12.13 1.04 -0.33
C ASN A 98 -11.11 0.24 -1.17
N LYS A 99 -11.29 -1.07 -1.36
CA LYS A 99 -10.31 -1.92 -2.06
C LYS A 99 -9.92 -1.41 -3.44
N GLU A 100 -10.90 -1.02 -4.27
CA GLU A 100 -10.62 -0.49 -5.61
C GLU A 100 -9.87 0.85 -5.56
N LYS A 101 -10.15 1.71 -4.57
CA LYS A 101 -9.39 2.94 -4.37
C LYS A 101 -7.94 2.64 -4.03
N PHE A 102 -7.68 1.72 -3.10
CA PHE A 102 -6.33 1.31 -2.74
C PHE A 102 -5.56 0.69 -3.91
N ARG A 103 -6.26 -0.09 -4.74
CA ARG A 103 -5.69 -0.66 -5.96
C ARG A 103 -5.23 0.45 -6.91
N GLN A 104 -6.10 1.42 -7.20
CA GLN A 104 -5.75 2.55 -8.05
C GLN A 104 -4.60 3.40 -7.49
N GLU A 105 -4.56 3.63 -6.18
CA GLU A 105 -3.45 4.34 -5.52
C GLU A 105 -2.12 3.60 -5.70
N SER A 106 -2.14 2.27 -5.76
CA SER A 106 -0.94 1.45 -6.02
C SER A 106 -0.57 1.32 -7.50
N GLN A 107 -1.49 1.62 -8.43
CA GLN A 107 -1.25 1.56 -9.87
C GLN A 107 -0.55 2.82 -10.39
N TYR A 108 -0.86 3.99 -9.83
CA TYR A 108 -0.34 5.27 -10.29
C TYR A 108 0.56 5.89 -9.23
N ILE A 109 1.86 5.60 -9.31
CA ILE A 109 2.84 6.12 -8.37
C ILE A 109 3.37 7.45 -8.89
N ALA A 110 3.33 8.49 -8.05
CA ALA A 110 3.88 9.79 -8.36
C ALA A 110 4.50 10.42 -7.12
N THR A 111 5.83 10.52 -7.11
CA THR A 111 6.60 11.11 -6.00
C THR A 111 7.60 12.12 -6.54
N TYR A 112 8.08 13.03 -5.70
CA TYR A 112 9.17 13.92 -6.08
C TYR A 112 10.11 14.20 -4.93
N TYR A 113 11.37 14.49 -5.25
CA TYR A 113 12.40 14.84 -4.27
C TYR A 113 13.31 15.95 -4.79
N LYS A 114 13.89 16.73 -3.88
CA LYS A 114 14.88 17.77 -4.22
C LYS A 114 16.22 17.08 -4.49
N LYS A 115 16.79 17.32 -5.68
CA LYS A 115 18.12 16.83 -6.06
C LYS A 115 19.20 17.89 -5.80
N SER A 116 18.91 19.15 -6.08
CA SER A 116 19.78 20.29 -5.77
C SER A 116 18.95 21.58 -5.64
N ASP A 117 19.59 22.74 -5.39
CA ASP A 117 18.89 24.00 -5.11
C ASP A 117 17.90 24.47 -6.18
N ARG A 118 18.06 24.01 -7.42
CA ARG A 118 17.17 24.35 -8.54
C ARG A 118 16.74 23.12 -9.34
N GLU A 119 16.77 21.96 -8.71
CA GLU A 119 16.54 20.69 -9.38
C GLU A 119 15.70 19.78 -8.51
N TYR A 120 14.58 19.36 -9.05
CA TYR A 120 13.65 18.39 -8.47
C TYR A 120 13.46 17.26 -9.46
N ILE A 121 13.38 16.03 -8.96
CA ILE A 121 13.05 14.88 -9.78
C ILE A 121 11.65 14.44 -9.40
N ALA A 122 10.75 14.37 -10.38
CA ALA A 122 9.48 13.66 -10.26
C ALA A 122 9.66 12.24 -10.81
N ASN A 123 9.36 11.24 -9.97
CA ASN A 123 9.32 9.83 -10.34
C ASN A 123 7.85 9.42 -10.52
N LEU A 124 7.52 8.95 -11.72
CA LEU A 124 6.17 8.64 -12.16
C LEU A 124 6.13 7.21 -12.69
N GLN A 125 5.20 6.39 -12.21
CA GLN A 125 5.07 5.00 -12.65
C GLN A 125 3.62 4.61 -12.90
N VAL A 126 3.40 3.74 -13.89
CA VAL A 126 2.17 2.96 -14.02
C VAL A 126 2.50 1.50 -13.76
N VAL A 127 1.80 0.89 -12.82
CA VAL A 127 1.94 -0.51 -12.43
C VAL A 127 0.64 -1.23 -12.69
N GLU A 128 0.66 -2.33 -13.44
CA GLU A 128 -0.47 -3.22 -13.65
C GLU A 128 -0.08 -4.67 -13.36
N ASN A 129 -0.86 -5.37 -12.54
CA ASN A 129 -0.58 -6.76 -12.14
C ASN A 129 0.86 -6.98 -11.68
N ASP A 130 1.37 -6.08 -10.84
CA ASP A 130 2.76 -6.05 -10.33
C ASP A 130 3.85 -5.90 -11.42
N ILE A 131 3.47 -5.49 -12.63
CA ILE A 131 4.40 -5.15 -13.72
C ILE A 131 4.42 -3.64 -13.88
N VAL A 132 5.62 -3.05 -13.82
CA VAL A 132 5.84 -1.64 -14.15
C VAL A 132 5.74 -1.49 -15.67
N LEU A 133 4.63 -0.93 -16.15
CA LEU A 133 4.40 -0.70 -17.59
C LEU A 133 5.25 0.46 -18.13
N ILE A 134 5.42 1.49 -17.30
CA ILE A 134 6.25 2.64 -17.61
C ILE A 134 6.75 3.28 -16.31
N GLU A 135 8.00 3.74 -16.34
CA GLU A 135 8.62 4.56 -15.32
C GLU A 135 9.29 5.78 -15.98
N ILE A 136 8.98 6.97 -15.47
CA ILE A 136 9.49 8.24 -16.00
C ILE A 136 10.10 9.04 -14.85
N ASN A 137 11.37 9.43 -15.01
CA ASN A 137 12.05 10.37 -14.13
C ASN A 137 12.19 11.71 -14.84
N LEU A 138 11.45 12.73 -14.39
CA LEU A 138 11.45 14.07 -14.96
C LEU A 138 12.22 15.06 -14.09
N ASN A 139 13.17 15.75 -14.71
CA ASN A 139 13.92 16.81 -14.08
C ASN A 139 13.18 18.15 -14.21
N LEU A 140 12.91 18.80 -13.07
CA LEU A 140 12.04 19.98 -12.95
C LEU A 140 12.74 21.06 -12.13
N VAL A 141 12.41 22.32 -12.42
CA VAL A 141 13.17 23.48 -11.88
C VAL A 141 12.80 23.85 -10.45
N ASN A 142 11.63 23.43 -9.96
CA ASN A 142 11.17 23.74 -8.61
C ASN A 142 10.13 22.74 -8.09
N ALA A 143 9.89 22.79 -6.78
CA ALA A 143 8.93 21.93 -6.09
C ALA A 143 7.48 22.11 -6.58
N GLN A 144 7.09 23.32 -6.98
CA GLN A 144 5.73 23.59 -7.44
C GLN A 144 5.42 22.86 -8.75
N GLN A 145 6.35 22.87 -9.71
CA GLN A 145 6.23 22.10 -10.94
C GLN A 145 6.22 20.60 -10.67
N ALA A 146 7.12 20.11 -9.82
CA ALA A 146 7.16 18.70 -9.43
C ALA A 146 5.83 18.23 -8.83
N LYS A 147 5.26 19.04 -7.95
CA LYS A 147 3.93 18.77 -7.38
C LYS A 147 2.83 18.74 -8.44
N ILE A 148 2.75 19.74 -9.32
CA ILE A 148 1.74 19.77 -10.40
C ILE A 148 1.84 18.54 -11.30
N VAL A 149 3.07 18.11 -11.62
CA VAL A 149 3.30 16.90 -12.42
C VAL A 149 2.78 15.66 -11.70
N CYS A 150 3.11 15.50 -10.42
CA CYS A 150 2.64 14.37 -9.63
C CYS A 150 1.11 14.36 -9.45
N ASP A 151 0.50 15.51 -9.12
CA ASP A 151 -0.94 15.64 -8.88
C ASP A 151 -1.76 15.26 -10.12
N ASN A 152 -1.23 15.54 -11.32
CA ASN A 152 -1.89 15.22 -12.58
C ASN A 152 -1.64 13.78 -13.07
N TRP A 153 -0.65 13.07 -12.52
CA TRP A 153 -0.20 11.79 -13.06
C TRP A 153 -1.32 10.76 -13.13
N LYS A 154 -2.09 10.57 -12.05
CA LYS A 154 -3.21 9.61 -12.01
C LYS A 154 -4.22 9.81 -13.15
N GLN A 155 -4.46 11.06 -13.56
CA GLN A 155 -5.43 11.39 -14.61
C GLN A 155 -4.82 11.37 -16.02
N LYS A 156 -3.49 11.49 -16.14
CA LYS A 156 -2.78 11.69 -17.41
C LYS A 156 -1.86 10.55 -17.82
N SER A 157 -1.60 9.60 -16.92
CA SER A 157 -0.72 8.45 -17.13
C SER A 157 -1.04 7.67 -18.41
N ASN A 158 -2.32 7.37 -18.64
CA ASN A 158 -2.77 6.66 -19.84
C ASN A 158 -2.52 7.47 -21.13
N ASP A 159 -2.81 8.78 -21.12
CA ASP A 159 -2.55 9.66 -22.26
C ASP A 159 -1.04 9.71 -22.57
N VAL A 160 -0.20 9.83 -21.53
CA VAL A 160 1.26 9.88 -21.64
C VAL A 160 1.82 8.56 -22.16
N TYR A 161 1.37 7.43 -21.61
CA TYR A 161 1.79 6.10 -22.06
C TYR A 161 1.44 5.88 -23.54
N ASN A 162 0.19 6.16 -23.93
CA ASN A 162 -0.27 6.03 -25.31
C ASN A 162 0.51 6.92 -26.26
N TYR A 163 0.83 8.15 -25.84
CA TYR A 163 1.66 9.07 -26.63
C TYR A 163 3.07 8.51 -26.85
N ILE A 164 3.73 8.00 -25.80
CA ILE A 164 5.09 7.44 -25.88
C ILE A 164 5.11 6.19 -26.76
N VAL A 165 4.17 5.26 -26.57
CA VAL A 165 4.05 4.05 -27.41
C VAL A 165 3.84 4.41 -28.87
N LYS A 166 2.93 5.36 -29.16
CA LYS A 166 2.67 5.83 -30.52
C LYS A 166 3.91 6.49 -31.14
N ALA A 167 4.67 7.27 -30.37
CA ALA A 167 5.87 7.93 -30.86
C ALA A 167 7.03 6.96 -31.17
N LEU A 168 7.09 5.83 -30.47
CA LEU A 168 8.15 4.82 -30.61
C LEU A 168 7.79 3.66 -31.54
N THR A 169 6.52 3.52 -31.92
CA THR A 169 6.05 2.46 -32.83
C THR A 169 6.05 2.99 -34.27
N PRO A 170 6.54 2.22 -35.26
CA PRO A 170 6.51 2.64 -36.66
C PRO A 170 5.08 2.94 -37.11
N GLN A 171 4.88 4.10 -37.74
CA GLN A 171 3.64 4.37 -38.46
C GLN A 171 3.65 3.51 -39.74
N LYS A 172 2.67 2.62 -39.88
CA LYS A 172 2.42 1.90 -41.14
C LYS A 172 1.86 2.84 -42.19
#